data_AF-A0A062UVU8-F1
#
_entry.id   AF-A0A062UVU8-F1
#
_cell.length_a   1.000
_cell.length_b   1.000
_cell.length_c   1.000
_cell.angle_alpha   90.00
_cell.angle_beta   90.00
_cell.angle_gamma   90.00
#
_symmetry.space_group_name_H-M   'P 1'
#
loop_
_entity.id
_entity.type
_entity.pdbx_description
1 polymer ?
#
loop_
_entity_poly.entity_id
_entity_poly.type
_entity_poly.pdbx_seq_one_letter_code
_entity_poly.pdbx_strand_id
1 'polypeptide(L)'
;MEVLSFLIFFIYALVLLVTLIYISPVLSALLMILVPLAFVYLMPDQAMEFLSRMQFSFVVPVYNIHILLLIWSAFIGVIAYAEVLSWYLLRETGPKKQRKQAAVSASAEPGVLTESARNRNKGVLPRFVEIMSGKK
;
A
#
# COMPACT_ATOMS: atom_id res chain seq x y z
N MET A 1 -26.62 -9.81 -25.47
CA MET A 1 -26.50 -8.80 -24.38
C MET A 1 -25.58 -9.24 -23.24
N GLU A 2 -25.29 -10.54 -23.07
CA GLU A 2 -24.42 -11.07 -22.00
C GLU A 2 -22.92 -10.76 -22.19
N VAL A 3 -22.44 -10.78 -23.44
CA VAL A 3 -21.04 -10.49 -23.81
C VAL A 3 -20.62 -9.09 -23.38
N LEU A 4 -21.54 -8.12 -23.43
CA LEU A 4 -21.26 -6.74 -23.04
C LEU A 4 -21.03 -6.61 -21.53
N SER A 5 -21.81 -7.32 -20.70
CA SER A 5 -21.58 -7.38 -19.25
C SER A 5 -20.22 -8.01 -18.93
N PHE A 6 -19.86 -9.11 -19.62
CA PHE A 6 -18.53 -9.70 -19.48
C PHE A 6 -17.41 -8.76 -19.87
N LEU A 7 -17.58 -8.04 -20.98
CA LEU A 7 -16.60 -7.08 -21.45
C LEU A 7 -16.39 -5.95 -20.44
N ILE A 8 -17.48 -5.43 -19.84
CA ILE A 8 -17.40 -4.40 -18.79
C ILE A 8 -16.63 -4.93 -17.58
N PHE A 9 -16.97 -6.12 -17.08
CA PHE A 9 -16.26 -6.72 -15.95
C PHE A 9 -14.79 -7.02 -16.27
N PHE A 10 -14.49 -7.45 -17.49
CA PHE A 10 -13.13 -7.71 -17.94
C PHE A 10 -12.30 -6.43 -18.00
N ILE A 11 -12.84 -5.35 -18.59
CA ILE A 11 -12.19 -4.04 -18.62
C ILE A 11 -11.98 -3.53 -17.20
N TYR A 12 -13.00 -3.63 -16.35
CA TYR A 12 -12.92 -3.25 -14.95
C TYR A 12 -11.80 -4.01 -14.20
N ALA A 13 -11.74 -5.33 -14.36
CA ALA A 13 -10.67 -6.15 -13.78
C ALA A 13 -9.29 -5.78 -14.32
N LEU A 14 -9.16 -5.50 -15.63
CA LEU A 14 -7.91 -5.04 -16.22
C LEU A 14 -7.45 -3.71 -15.63
N VAL A 15 -8.35 -2.74 -15.46
CA VAL A 15 -8.04 -1.45 -14.84
C VAL A 15 -7.55 -1.64 -13.40
N LEU A 16 -8.22 -2.49 -12.62
CA LEU A 16 -7.78 -2.81 -11.26
C LEU A 16 -6.40 -3.49 -11.24
N LEU A 17 -6.16 -4.41 -12.17
CA LEU A 17 -4.91 -5.15 -12.28
C LEU A 17 -3.74 -4.23 -12.68
N VAL A 18 -3.93 -3.38 -13.68
CA VAL A 18 -2.92 -2.40 -14.10
C VAL A 18 -2.62 -1.44 -12.95
N THR A 19 -3.64 -0.95 -12.25
CA THR A 19 -3.45 -0.07 -11.08
C THR A 19 -2.69 -0.77 -9.96
N LEU A 20 -3.03 -2.03 -9.69
CA LEU A 20 -2.40 -2.87 -8.67
C LEU A 20 -0.91 -3.07 -8.96
N ILE A 21 -0.55 -3.37 -10.22
CA ILE A 21 0.83 -3.68 -10.61
C ILE A 21 1.69 -2.43 -10.71
N TYR A 22 1.19 -1.37 -11.35
CA TYR A 22 2.02 -0.23 -11.73
C TYR A 22 1.95 0.97 -10.79
N ILE A 23 0.90 1.08 -9.97
CA ILE A 23 0.64 2.28 -9.17
C ILE A 23 0.75 1.98 -7.69
N SER A 24 -0.22 1.26 -7.11
CA SER A 24 -0.24 0.92 -5.69
C SER A 24 -1.33 -0.10 -5.37
N PRO A 25 -1.07 -1.09 -4.50
CA PRO A 25 -2.10 -1.99 -3.97
C PRO A 25 -3.23 -1.25 -3.25
N VAL A 26 -2.90 -0.22 -2.47
CA VAL A 26 -3.88 0.58 -1.72
C VAL A 26 -4.81 1.34 -2.67
N LEU A 27 -4.27 1.93 -3.74
CA LEU A 27 -5.08 2.64 -4.72
C LEU A 27 -6.01 1.68 -5.48
N SER A 28 -5.53 0.48 -5.81
CA SER A 28 -6.37 -0.55 -6.45
C SER A 28 -7.53 -0.96 -5.55
N ALA A 29 -7.29 -1.17 -4.25
CA ALA A 29 -8.36 -1.43 -3.28
C ALA A 29 -9.40 -0.31 -3.22
N LEU A 30 -8.94 0.94 -3.24
CA LEU A 30 -9.82 2.11 -3.22
C LEU A 30 -10.69 2.15 -4.48
N LEU A 31 -10.10 2.00 -5.67
CA LEU A 31 -10.84 1.98 -6.94
C LEU A 31 -11.83 0.82 -7.01
N MET A 32 -11.46 -0.35 -6.48
CA MET A 32 -12.32 -1.53 -6.45
C MET A 32 -13.64 -1.29 -5.72
N ILE A 33 -13.63 -0.45 -4.68
CA ILE A 33 -14.83 -0.11 -3.92
C ILE A 33 -15.50 1.13 -4.52
N LEU A 34 -14.71 2.15 -4.84
CA LEU A 34 -15.22 3.47 -5.22
C LEU A 34 -15.91 3.47 -6.57
N VAL A 35 -15.43 2.68 -7.55
CA VAL A 35 -16.03 2.64 -8.89
C VAL A 35 -17.44 2.03 -8.85
N PRO A 36 -17.69 0.84 -8.28
CA PRO A 36 -19.04 0.29 -8.20
C PRO A 36 -19.96 1.12 -7.30
N LEU A 37 -19.42 1.69 -6.21
CA LEU A 37 -20.21 2.55 -5.32
C LEU A 37 -20.64 3.84 -6.02
N ALA A 38 -19.73 4.48 -6.76
CA ALA A 38 -20.04 5.65 -7.56
C ALA A 38 -21.08 5.34 -8.64
N PHE A 39 -21.00 4.16 -9.27
CA PHE A 39 -21.99 3.73 -10.25
C PHE A 39 -23.40 3.58 -9.64
N VAL A 40 -23.52 2.93 -8.48
CA VAL A 40 -24.79 2.81 -7.75
C VAL A 40 -25.33 4.18 -7.31
N TYR A 41 -24.46 5.08 -6.87
CA TYR A 41 -24.86 6.41 -6.39
C TYR A 41 -25.31 7.34 -7.52
N LEU A 42 -24.59 7.35 -8.66
CA LEU A 42 -24.86 8.26 -9.77
C LEU A 42 -26.01 7.79 -10.67
N MET A 43 -26.16 6.47 -10.83
CA MET A 43 -27.14 5.86 -11.74
C MET A 43 -27.84 4.66 -11.08
N PRO A 44 -28.66 4.88 -10.05
CA PRO A 44 -29.22 3.81 -9.23
C PRO A 44 -30.09 2.83 -10.03
N ASP A 45 -30.96 3.30 -10.92
CA ASP A 45 -31.85 2.44 -11.70
C ASP A 45 -31.07 1.53 -12.66
N GLN A 46 -30.11 2.09 -13.38
CA GLN A 46 -29.25 1.33 -14.29
C GLN A 46 -28.34 0.36 -13.54
N ALA A 47 -27.84 0.76 -12.37
CA ALA A 47 -27.00 -0.08 -11.55
C ALA A 47 -27.78 -1.28 -11.01
N MET A 48 -29.00 -1.08 -10.54
CA MET A 48 -29.87 -2.16 -10.09
C MET A 48 -30.18 -3.13 -11.23
N GLU A 49 -30.59 -2.61 -12.40
CA GLU A 49 -30.87 -3.46 -13.57
C GLU A 49 -29.64 -4.25 -14.02
N PHE A 50 -28.46 -3.61 -14.02
CA PHE A 50 -27.21 -4.25 -14.40
C PHE A 50 -26.79 -5.33 -13.41
N LEU A 51 -26.86 -5.07 -12.10
CA LEU A 51 -26.43 -6.00 -11.06
C LEU A 51 -27.38 -7.18 -10.88
N SER A 52 -28.68 -6.97 -11.08
CA SER A 52 -29.71 -8.02 -11.05
C SER A 52 -29.84 -8.78 -12.37
N ARG A 53 -29.03 -8.45 -13.38
CA ARG A 53 -29.04 -9.17 -14.65
C ARG A 53 -28.47 -10.56 -14.46
N MET A 54 -29.23 -11.55 -14.93
CA MET A 54 -28.86 -12.94 -14.90
C MET A 54 -27.89 -13.27 -16.03
N GLN A 55 -26.81 -13.97 -15.72
CA GLN A 55 -25.77 -14.33 -16.69
C GLN A 55 -25.84 -15.82 -17.06
N PHE A 56 -25.98 -16.71 -16.07
CA PHE A 56 -26.11 -18.15 -16.33
C PHE A 56 -27.05 -18.81 -15.31
N SER A 57 -27.74 -19.86 -15.73
CA SER A 57 -28.45 -20.80 -14.84
C SER A 57 -28.00 -22.20 -15.16
N PHE A 58 -27.28 -22.85 -14.25
CA PHE A 58 -27.03 -24.29 -14.34
C PHE A 58 -27.79 -25.02 -13.23
N VAL A 59 -27.60 -24.60 -11.99
CA VAL A 59 -28.31 -25.14 -10.80
C VAL A 59 -28.78 -23.99 -9.89
N VAL A 60 -27.97 -22.94 -9.78
CA VAL A 60 -28.30 -21.69 -9.08
C VAL A 60 -28.15 -20.55 -10.09
N PRO A 61 -29.10 -19.59 -10.12
CA PRO A 61 -28.99 -18.43 -10.99
C PRO A 61 -27.79 -17.57 -10.58
N VAL A 62 -26.87 -17.36 -11.51
CA VAL A 62 -25.71 -16.48 -11.33
C VAL A 62 -26.03 -15.13 -11.94
N TYR A 63 -26.03 -14.11 -11.11
CA TYR A 63 -26.25 -12.71 -11.50
C TYR A 63 -24.94 -11.94 -11.58
N ASN A 64 -24.94 -10.80 -12.26
CA ASN A 64 -23.78 -9.90 -12.36
C ASN A 64 -23.20 -9.49 -11.01
N ILE A 65 -24.03 -9.34 -9.96
CA ILE A 65 -23.54 -9.10 -8.60
C ILE A 65 -22.60 -10.22 -8.10
N HIS A 66 -22.87 -11.49 -8.45
CA HIS A 66 -22.02 -12.62 -8.05
C HIS A 66 -20.65 -12.55 -8.75
N ILE A 67 -20.64 -12.14 -10.03
CA ILE A 67 -19.40 -11.94 -10.79
C ILE A 67 -18.58 -10.80 -10.18
N LEU A 68 -19.23 -9.68 -9.84
CA LEU A 68 -18.58 -8.55 -9.17
C LEU A 68 -17.95 -8.98 -7.84
N LEU A 69 -18.69 -9.72 -7.01
CA LEU A 69 -18.21 -10.25 -5.73
C LEU A 69 -17.05 -11.24 -5.90
N LEU A 70 -17.09 -12.08 -6.93
CA LEU A 70 -15.99 -13.00 -7.26
C LEU A 70 -14.71 -12.24 -7.63
N ILE A 71 -14.83 -11.20 -8.46
CA ILE A 71 -13.72 -10.31 -8.81
C ILE A 71 -13.17 -9.65 -7.55
N TRP A 72 -14.03 -9.07 -6.72
CA TRP A 72 -13.63 -8.44 -5.46
C TRP A 72 -12.89 -9.42 -4.54
N SER A 73 -13.42 -10.63 -4.34
CA SER A 73 -12.78 -11.66 -3.53
C SER A 73 -11.37 -11.99 -4.02
N ALA A 74 -11.19 -12.15 -5.34
CA ALA A 74 -9.89 -12.44 -5.92
C ALA A 74 -8.90 -11.29 -5.69
N PHE A 75 -9.31 -10.05 -5.98
CA PHE A 75 -8.44 -8.87 -5.83
C PHE A 75 -8.10 -8.58 -4.37
N ILE A 76 -9.03 -8.74 -3.42
CA ILE A 76 -8.75 -8.57 -1.99
C ILE A 76 -7.61 -9.49 -1.56
N GLY A 77 -7.63 -10.76 -1.98
CA GLY A 77 -6.57 -11.72 -1.67
C GLY A 77 -5.21 -11.29 -2.23
N VAL A 78 -5.16 -10.87 -3.49
CA VAL A 78 -3.91 -10.43 -4.13
C VAL A 78 -3.39 -9.12 -3.52
N ILE A 79 -4.27 -8.16 -3.25
CA ILE A 79 -3.91 -6.89 -2.62
C ILE A 79 -3.36 -7.13 -1.22
N ALA A 80 -4.04 -7.95 -0.41
CA ALA A 80 -3.58 -8.28 0.94
C ALA A 80 -2.22 -8.99 0.90
N TYR A 81 -2.03 -9.92 -0.03
CA TYR A 81 -0.74 -10.59 -0.24
C TYR A 81 0.36 -9.59 -0.62
N ALA A 82 0.09 -8.69 -1.57
CA ALA A 82 1.05 -7.68 -2.00
C ALA A 82 1.45 -6.76 -0.84
N GLU A 83 0.48 -6.31 -0.02
CA GLU A 83 0.74 -5.44 1.12
C GLU A 83 1.59 -6.14 2.20
N VAL A 84 1.24 -7.40 2.53
CA VAL A 84 2.01 -8.20 3.50
C VAL A 84 3.43 -8.44 2.99
N LEU A 85 3.60 -8.76 1.70
CA LEU A 85 4.91 -8.97 1.09
C LEU A 85 5.74 -7.68 1.09
N SER A 86 5.14 -6.54 0.74
CA SER A 86 5.80 -5.24 0.80
C SER A 86 6.26 -4.91 2.22
N TRP A 87 5.42 -5.14 3.22
CA TRP A 87 5.78 -4.96 4.64
C TRP A 87 6.92 -5.88 5.06
N TYR A 88 6.85 -7.15 4.68
CA TYR A 88 7.88 -8.15 4.99
C TYR A 88 9.24 -7.75 4.41
N LEU A 89 9.28 -7.36 3.13
CA LEU A 89 10.53 -6.96 2.45
C LEU A 89 11.12 -5.67 3.01
N LEU A 90 10.29 -4.69 3.37
CA LEU A 90 10.77 -3.44 4.00
C LEU A 90 11.41 -3.69 5.37
N ARG A 91 10.95 -4.71 6.09
CA ARG A 91 11.42 -5.03 7.44
C ARG A 91 12.86 -5.55 7.46
N GLU A 92 13.32 -6.20 6.39
CA GLU A 92 14.72 -6.66 6.27
C GLU A 92 15.68 -5.52 5.88
N THR A 93 15.17 -4.40 5.35
CA THR A 93 15.95 -3.18 5.10
C THR A 93 16.00 -2.26 6.32
N GLY A 94 16.47 -2.78 7.46
CA GLY A 94 16.90 -1.92 8.58
C GLY A 94 17.97 -0.91 8.11
N PRO A 95 18.08 0.28 8.76
CA PRO A 95 18.95 1.34 8.29
C PRO A 95 20.39 0.85 8.27
N LYS A 96 20.92 0.58 7.06
CA LYS A 96 22.36 0.46 6.85
C LYS A 96 22.97 1.80 7.21
N LYS A 97 23.40 1.90 8.47
CA LYS A 97 24.33 2.89 9.02
C LYS A 97 25.71 2.72 8.41
N GLN A 98 25.78 2.57 7.08
CA GLN A 98 26.94 2.07 6.34
C GLN A 98 27.18 2.91 5.08
N ARG A 99 27.09 4.25 5.21
CA ARG A 99 27.80 5.17 4.30
C ARG A 99 28.24 6.46 4.98
N LYS A 100 28.49 6.43 6.30
CA LYS A 100 29.34 7.43 6.97
C LYS A 100 30.72 6.85 7.33
N GLN A 101 30.95 5.56 7.11
CA GLN A 101 32.23 4.90 7.41
C GLN A 101 33.16 4.80 6.19
N ALA A 102 32.63 4.64 4.97
CA ALA A 102 33.46 4.63 3.76
C ALA A 102 34.03 6.01 3.36
N ALA A 103 33.46 7.11 3.86
CA ALA A 103 33.99 8.46 3.64
C ALA A 103 34.99 8.91 4.73
N VAL A 104 35.14 8.14 5.82
CA VAL A 104 36.10 8.45 6.91
C VAL A 104 37.34 7.56 6.81
N SER A 105 37.23 6.36 6.23
CA SER A 105 38.37 5.45 6.06
C SER A 105 39.15 5.60 4.75
N ALA A 106 38.69 6.43 3.81
CA ALA A 106 39.36 6.66 2.53
C ALA A 106 40.16 7.99 2.48
N SER A 107 40.23 8.74 3.59
CA SER A 107 40.86 10.07 3.62
C SER A 107 41.85 10.26 4.78
N ALA A 108 42.30 9.18 5.42
CA ALA A 108 43.33 9.26 6.46
C ALA A 108 44.59 8.52 5.99
N GLU A 109 45.43 9.26 5.26
CA GLU A 109 46.85 8.93 5.12
C GLU A 109 47.56 8.94 6.50
N PRO A 110 48.68 8.20 6.65
CA PRO A 110 49.29 7.92 7.93
C PRO A 110 50.20 9.08 8.35
N GLY A 111 49.84 9.72 9.45
CA GLY A 111 50.73 10.66 10.13
C GLY A 111 50.01 11.92 10.56
N VAL A 112 49.60 11.95 11.83
CA VAL A 112 49.78 13.06 12.79
C VAL A 112 48.96 12.66 14.02
N LEU A 113 49.67 12.21 15.05
CA LEU A 113 49.16 12.13 16.41
C LEU A 113 49.05 13.57 16.93
N THR A 114 47.84 14.09 17.15
CA THR A 114 47.63 15.18 18.13
C THR A 114 46.16 15.27 18.57
N GLU A 115 45.94 14.96 19.85
CA GLU A 115 45.17 15.79 20.79
C GLU A 115 43.78 16.34 20.38
N SER A 116 42.84 15.50 19.97
CA SER A 116 41.42 15.92 19.91
C SER A 116 40.41 14.88 20.42
N ALA A 117 40.84 14.08 21.41
CA ALA A 117 40.02 13.05 22.04
C ALA A 117 39.55 13.39 23.47
N ARG A 118 39.61 14.67 23.91
CA ARG A 118 39.38 15.01 25.33
C ARG A 118 38.26 16.02 25.65
N ASN A 119 37.45 16.46 24.68
CA ASN A 119 36.40 17.43 25.05
C ASN A 119 35.19 17.50 24.10
N ARG A 120 34.35 16.45 24.09
CA ARG A 120 32.98 16.58 23.56
C ARG A 120 31.97 15.56 24.11
N ASN A 121 32.08 15.24 25.40
CA ASN A 121 31.12 14.38 26.10
C ASN A 121 30.40 15.09 27.26
N LYS A 122 30.05 16.36 27.06
CA LYS A 122 29.23 17.16 27.98
C LYS A 122 28.37 18.12 27.16
N GLY A 123 27.11 17.77 26.87
CA GLY A 123 26.24 18.73 26.20
C GLY A 123 24.88 18.29 25.64
N VAL A 124 24.36 17.08 25.92
CA VAL A 124 23.03 16.70 25.37
C VAL A 124 22.05 16.09 26.38
N LEU A 125 22.36 16.07 27.67
CA LEU A 125 21.43 15.64 28.72
C LEU A 125 21.61 16.56 29.94
N PRO A 126 20.81 17.66 30.04
CA PRO A 126 19.74 17.62 31.04
C PRO A 126 18.48 18.47 30.72
N ARG A 127 18.14 18.80 29.47
CA ARG A 127 16.94 19.63 29.19
C ARG A 127 15.57 18.94 29.40
N PHE A 128 15.53 17.62 29.58
CA PHE A 128 14.27 16.88 29.77
C PHE A 128 13.87 16.66 31.23
N VAL A 129 14.80 16.79 32.18
CA VAL A 129 14.50 16.59 33.61
C VAL A 129 13.98 17.88 34.26
N GLU A 130 14.36 19.04 33.71
CA GLU A 130 13.98 20.35 34.27
C GLU A 130 12.54 20.77 33.90
N ILE A 131 11.95 20.21 32.84
CA ILE A 131 10.57 20.54 32.41
C ILE A 131 9.51 19.65 33.09
N MET A 132 9.88 18.45 33.60
CA MET A 132 8.94 17.56 34.31
C MET A 132 8.92 17.76 35.84
N SER A 133 9.87 18.49 36.42
CA SER A 133 9.86 18.83 37.84
C SER A 133 9.12 20.15 38.09
N GLY A 134 7.84 20.19 37.70
CA GLY A 134 6.91 21.31 37.94
C GLY A 134 6.85 21.70 39.41
N LYS A 135 7.78 22.57 39.82
CA LYS A 135 7.88 23.13 41.16
C LYS A 135 8.30 24.60 41.09
N LYS A 136 7.43 25.42 40.53
CA LYS A 136 6.80 26.57 41.20
C LYS A 136 5.84 27.25 40.24
#